data_AF-A0A956I6F4-F1
#
_entry.id   AF-A0A956I6F4-F1
#
_cell.length_a   1.000
_cell.length_b   1.000
_cell.length_c   1.000
_cell.angle_alpha   90.00
_cell.angle_beta   90.00
_cell.angle_gamma   90.00
#
_symmetry.space_group_name_H-M   'P 1'
#
loop_
_entity.id
_entity.type
_entity.pdbx_description
1 polymer ?
#
loop_
_entity_poly.entity_id
_entity_poly.type
_entity_poly.pdbx_seq_one_letter_code
_entity_poly.pdbx_strand_id
1 'polypeptide(L)'
;MTSRGLHGSLAAVVLLTAGTAHAYRTGGELPELRGTERVAWSTSRVAYRVHEDGGPGVPLSTVRDTAEQAFGAWSDLECASVVFENRGIATSRARPDDGANDIYWIRETGLWAELGLGADALAITDITYERPEGGDWQIAEADILLNGAGYRWARESGNPDEPIRSLRAVLTHEAGHFLGMLHNCDVGSDPGAPACGAMPGADAHVMYPGYVGPAHYALSTDDAAGACFLYDCAVVGCPADQTCTATGCAASCGGEVCAPGEICGAAGCYSPSCSGSDCPGRCATPTDCAADEVCVAGHCLAAGLRDGDPCSDDAECASRACSAAGYCVATCSEEVPCPGGQECMRDLIAGECVPGAGVFGDQCSESAECSSRLCLESESGRSLCTRTCSAVSACPVDHDCSRVDGRDVCVPTSSGCSVHPLQRPVSPLLILVAIGVIILRQRPWRTR
;
A
#
# COMPACT_ATOMS: atom_id res chain seq x y z
N MET A 1 73.23 -20.64 -40.40
CA MET A 1 72.42 -21.29 -39.37
C MET A 1 72.19 -20.28 -38.25
N THR A 2 71.09 -19.54 -38.32
CA THR A 2 70.71 -18.50 -37.35
C THR A 2 69.35 -18.88 -36.78
N SER A 3 69.34 -19.31 -35.52
CA SER A 3 68.14 -19.67 -34.76
C SER A 3 67.49 -18.41 -34.19
N ARG A 4 66.27 -18.09 -34.64
CA ARG A 4 65.41 -17.06 -34.03
C ARG A 4 64.56 -17.72 -32.95
N GLY A 5 64.76 -17.31 -31.69
CA GLY A 5 63.89 -17.67 -30.58
C GLY A 5 62.59 -16.87 -30.64
N LEU A 6 61.46 -17.57 -30.61
CA LEU A 6 60.14 -16.97 -30.34
C LEU A 6 59.99 -16.75 -28.84
N HIS A 7 59.84 -15.50 -28.41
CA HIS A 7 59.32 -15.16 -27.10
C HIS A 7 57.79 -15.21 -27.16
N GLY A 8 57.18 -16.21 -26.52
CA GLY A 8 55.75 -16.26 -26.28
C GLY A 8 55.39 -15.43 -25.05
N SER A 9 54.75 -14.28 -25.26
CA SER A 9 54.13 -13.50 -24.18
C SER A 9 52.78 -14.12 -23.82
N LEU A 10 52.68 -14.66 -22.60
CA LEU A 10 51.42 -15.08 -22.00
C LEU A 10 50.68 -13.81 -21.52
N ALA A 11 49.58 -13.44 -22.17
CA ALA A 11 48.69 -12.39 -21.68
C ALA A 11 47.69 -13.01 -20.69
N ALA A 12 47.83 -12.70 -19.40
CA ALA A 12 46.85 -13.05 -18.38
C ALA A 12 45.67 -12.08 -18.50
N VAL A 13 44.51 -12.58 -18.94
CA VAL A 13 43.24 -11.85 -18.89
C VAL A 13 42.69 -11.99 -17.48
N VAL A 14 42.84 -10.95 -16.67
CA VAL A 14 42.17 -10.83 -15.37
C VAL A 14 40.78 -10.24 -15.65
N LEU A 15 39.75 -11.08 -15.64
CA LEU A 15 38.36 -10.65 -15.60
C LEU A 15 38.05 -10.17 -14.18
N LEU A 16 38.27 -8.89 -13.91
CA LEU A 16 37.75 -8.23 -12.72
C LEU A 16 36.26 -7.97 -12.95
N THR A 17 35.40 -8.84 -12.43
CA THR A 17 33.99 -8.49 -12.21
C THR A 17 33.96 -7.53 -11.02
N ALA A 18 33.97 -6.23 -11.30
CA ALA A 18 33.66 -5.23 -10.28
C ALA A 18 32.19 -5.43 -9.89
N GLY A 19 31.95 -6.10 -8.76
CA GLY A 19 30.65 -6.01 -8.12
C GLY A 19 30.40 -4.55 -7.79
N THR A 20 29.23 -4.02 -8.14
CA THR A 20 28.78 -2.74 -7.63
C THR A 20 28.74 -2.84 -6.11
N ALA A 21 29.65 -2.16 -5.43
CA ALA A 21 29.55 -1.99 -3.98
C ALA A 21 28.35 -1.07 -3.74
N HIS A 22 27.23 -1.65 -3.34
CA HIS A 22 26.06 -0.90 -2.93
C HIS A 22 26.24 -0.41 -1.49
N ALA A 23 25.68 0.76 -1.17
CA ALA A 23 25.75 1.37 0.17
C ALA A 23 24.49 1.09 1.00
N TYR A 24 23.42 0.57 0.38
CA TYR A 24 22.21 0.21 1.08
C TYR A 24 22.47 -0.85 2.14
N ARG A 25 21.65 -0.82 3.18
CA ARG A 25 21.74 -1.73 4.31
C ARG A 25 20.39 -2.37 4.59
N THR A 26 20.39 -3.61 5.07
CA THR A 26 19.15 -4.37 5.32
C THR A 26 19.18 -5.09 6.65
N GLY A 27 18.02 -5.57 7.11
CA GLY A 27 17.90 -6.35 8.34
C GLY A 27 18.84 -7.57 8.42
N GLY A 28 19.31 -8.11 7.29
CA GLY A 28 20.29 -9.20 7.25
C GLY A 28 21.65 -8.87 7.88
N GLU A 29 21.96 -7.58 8.06
CA GLU A 29 23.17 -7.12 8.76
C GLU A 29 23.02 -7.13 10.28
N LEU A 30 21.80 -7.18 10.81
CA LEU A 30 21.56 -7.15 12.24
C LEU A 30 22.10 -8.45 12.89
N PRO A 31 22.96 -8.35 13.92
CA PRO A 31 23.54 -9.52 14.58
C PRO A 31 22.52 -10.55 15.05
N GLU A 32 21.33 -10.10 15.41
CA GLU A 32 20.22 -10.91 15.91
C GLU A 32 19.52 -11.71 14.80
N LEU A 33 19.57 -11.21 13.56
CA LEU A 33 18.92 -11.81 12.39
C LEU A 33 19.90 -12.60 11.52
N ARG A 34 21.11 -12.84 12.03
CA ARG A 34 22.17 -13.58 11.34
C ARG A 34 21.69 -14.93 10.80
N GLY A 35 22.16 -15.23 9.59
CA GLY A 35 21.83 -16.45 8.87
C GLY A 35 20.73 -16.27 7.83
N THR A 36 20.09 -15.09 7.80
CA THR A 36 19.15 -14.73 6.75
C THR A 36 19.69 -13.53 5.97
N GLU A 37 19.92 -13.73 4.68
CA GLU A 37 20.45 -12.69 3.79
C GLU A 37 19.41 -11.62 3.47
N ARG A 38 18.14 -12.00 3.35
CA ARG A 38 17.02 -11.13 3.01
C ARG A 38 15.97 -11.18 4.10
N VAL A 39 16.01 -10.20 5.01
CA VAL A 39 14.95 -10.03 6.02
C VAL A 39 13.93 -9.05 5.45
N ALA A 40 12.81 -9.59 4.97
CA ALA A 40 11.77 -8.86 4.25
C ALA A 40 10.40 -9.45 4.60
N TRP A 41 9.32 -8.87 4.07
CA TRP A 41 8.01 -9.51 4.06
C TRP A 41 8.06 -10.82 3.28
N SER A 42 7.34 -11.84 3.76
CA SER A 42 7.25 -13.14 3.07
C SER A 42 6.32 -13.13 1.85
N THR A 43 5.56 -12.04 1.66
CA THR A 43 4.63 -11.85 0.55
C THR A 43 4.95 -10.57 -0.20
N SER A 44 4.70 -10.58 -1.51
CA SER A 44 4.84 -9.37 -2.34
C SER A 44 3.72 -8.35 -2.11
N ARG A 45 2.57 -8.74 -1.56
CA ARG A 45 1.50 -7.79 -1.19
C ARG A 45 1.48 -7.59 0.30
N VAL A 46 1.56 -6.33 0.73
CA VAL A 46 1.60 -5.97 2.16
C VAL A 46 0.55 -4.90 2.44
N ALA A 47 -0.32 -5.18 3.39
CA ALA A 47 -1.37 -4.26 3.79
C ALA A 47 -0.88 -3.28 4.85
N TYR A 48 -1.44 -2.07 4.84
CA TYR A 48 -1.33 -1.12 5.95
C TYR A 48 -2.65 -0.37 6.14
N ARG A 49 -2.82 0.29 7.29
CA ARG A 49 -3.95 1.17 7.56
C ARG A 49 -3.44 2.52 8.06
N VAL A 50 -4.27 3.54 7.94
CA VAL A 50 -3.99 4.86 8.51
C VAL A 50 -4.90 5.08 9.69
N HIS A 51 -4.36 5.49 10.84
CA HIS A 51 -5.20 5.79 11.99
C HIS A 51 -6.17 6.94 11.68
N GLU A 52 -7.38 6.91 12.24
CA GLU A 52 -8.45 7.90 11.99
C GLU A 52 -8.05 9.34 12.37
N ASP A 53 -7.05 9.46 13.22
CA ASP A 53 -6.46 10.73 13.57
C ASP A 53 -5.65 11.29 12.40
N GLY A 54 -6.03 12.50 11.97
CA GLY A 54 -5.10 13.36 11.24
C GLY A 54 -3.89 13.72 12.12
N GLY A 55 -2.86 14.26 11.48
CA GLY A 55 -1.69 14.78 12.18
C GLY A 55 -1.85 16.25 12.61
N PRO A 56 -1.00 16.74 13.51
CA PRO A 56 -0.95 18.17 13.84
C PRO A 56 -0.64 19.02 12.61
N GLY A 57 -1.67 19.65 12.03
CA GLY A 57 -1.56 20.49 10.82
C GLY A 57 -1.87 19.77 9.51
N VAL A 58 -2.23 18.49 9.55
CA VAL A 58 -2.57 17.69 8.35
C VAL A 58 -3.85 16.88 8.59
N PRO A 59 -4.92 17.06 7.78
CA PRO A 59 -6.14 16.26 7.93
C PRO A 59 -5.89 14.81 7.51
N LEU A 60 -6.77 13.89 7.95
CA LEU A 60 -6.68 12.45 7.64
C LEU A 60 -6.54 12.18 6.14
N SER A 61 -7.32 12.87 5.29
CA SER A 61 -7.22 12.71 3.83
C SER A 61 -5.80 13.00 3.33
N THR A 62 -5.15 14.05 3.83
CA THR A 62 -3.75 14.34 3.48
C THR A 62 -2.81 13.26 3.97
N VAL A 63 -3.02 12.70 5.16
CA VAL A 63 -2.17 11.59 5.66
C VAL A 63 -2.31 10.38 4.76
N ARG A 64 -3.54 9.99 4.42
CA ARG A 64 -3.84 8.86 3.55
C ARG A 64 -3.21 9.01 2.16
N ASP A 65 -3.50 10.11 1.49
CA ASP A 65 -2.99 10.38 0.13
C ASP A 65 -1.44 10.46 0.13
N THR A 66 -0.84 10.93 1.23
CA THR A 66 0.62 11.03 1.35
C THR A 66 1.25 9.66 1.63
N ALA A 67 0.61 8.82 2.44
CA ALA A 67 1.05 7.45 2.68
C ALA A 67 1.01 6.64 1.38
N GLU A 68 -0.08 6.73 0.61
CA GLU A 68 -0.20 6.06 -0.69
C GLU A 68 0.90 6.48 -1.66
N GLN A 69 1.26 7.77 -1.71
CA GLN A 69 2.39 8.25 -2.52
C GLN A 69 3.75 7.76 -1.99
N ALA A 70 3.96 7.76 -0.68
CA ALA A 70 5.21 7.33 -0.07
C ALA A 70 5.47 5.84 -0.29
N PHE A 71 4.47 4.98 -0.07
CA PHE A 71 4.54 3.55 -0.36
C PHE A 71 4.59 3.29 -1.88
N GLY A 72 3.83 4.06 -2.66
CA GLY A 72 3.83 3.99 -4.13
C GLY A 72 5.22 4.20 -4.73
N ALA A 73 6.01 5.14 -4.19
CA ALA A 73 7.38 5.37 -4.66
C ALA A 73 8.26 4.10 -4.62
N TRP A 74 8.03 3.23 -3.65
CA TRP A 74 8.72 1.94 -3.54
C TRP A 74 8.11 0.84 -4.40
N SER A 75 6.77 0.82 -4.54
CA SER A 75 6.06 -0.13 -5.42
C SER A 75 6.22 0.15 -6.91
N ASP A 76 6.57 1.38 -7.29
CA ASP A 76 6.77 1.79 -8.69
C ASP A 76 8.13 1.33 -9.25
N LEU A 77 8.99 0.72 -8.43
CA LEU A 77 10.29 0.19 -8.87
C LEU A 77 10.10 -1.09 -9.71
N GLU A 78 10.42 -1.03 -11.00
CA GLU A 78 10.27 -2.17 -11.93
C GLU A 78 10.97 -3.47 -11.45
N CYS A 79 12.08 -3.33 -10.73
CA CYS A 79 12.88 -4.44 -10.22
C CYS A 79 12.31 -5.11 -8.96
N ALA A 80 11.39 -4.46 -8.25
CA ALA A 80 10.87 -4.90 -6.96
C ALA A 80 9.41 -5.32 -7.14
N SER A 81 9.03 -6.48 -6.60
CA SER A 81 7.66 -6.99 -6.77
C SER A 81 6.68 -6.56 -5.68
N VAL A 82 7.15 -5.77 -4.70
CA VAL A 82 6.36 -5.38 -3.52
C VAL A 82 5.28 -4.36 -3.86
N VAL A 83 4.06 -4.66 -3.44
CA VAL A 83 2.88 -3.81 -3.60
C VAL A 83 2.27 -3.56 -2.23
N PHE A 84 2.10 -2.29 -1.91
CA PHE A 84 1.43 -1.87 -0.69
C PHE A 84 -0.05 -1.59 -0.93
N GLU A 85 -0.88 -1.99 0.03
CA GLU A 85 -2.32 -1.83 -0.06
C GLU A 85 -2.85 -1.13 1.19
N ASN A 86 -3.44 0.04 0.98
CA ASN A 86 -4.19 0.71 2.03
C ASN A 86 -5.51 -0.03 2.29
N ARG A 87 -5.64 -0.64 3.47
CA ARG A 87 -6.83 -1.36 3.94
C ARG A 87 -7.77 -0.49 4.78
N GLY A 88 -7.68 0.82 4.63
CA GLY A 88 -8.60 1.79 5.22
C GLY A 88 -8.11 2.34 6.55
N ILE A 89 -9.06 2.53 7.47
CA ILE A 89 -8.86 3.34 8.67
C ILE A 89 -8.74 2.48 9.93
N ALA A 90 -7.68 2.69 10.70
CA ALA A 90 -7.52 2.14 12.04
C ALA A 90 -8.16 3.08 13.09
N THR A 91 -8.87 2.52 14.07
CA THR A 91 -9.50 3.27 15.18
C THR A 91 -8.88 2.94 16.54
N SER A 92 -7.95 2.00 16.55
CA SER A 92 -7.17 1.63 17.71
C SER A 92 -5.75 2.11 17.54
N ARG A 93 -5.12 2.46 18.66
CA ARG A 93 -3.68 2.72 18.72
C ARG A 93 -2.90 1.51 18.18
N ALA A 94 -1.91 1.79 17.34
CA ALA A 94 -0.89 0.85 16.85
C ALA A 94 -0.22 0.10 18.01
N ARG A 95 -0.04 -1.22 17.86
CA ARG A 95 0.53 -2.09 18.88
C ARG A 95 1.31 -3.21 18.22
N PRO A 96 2.53 -3.49 18.73
CA PRO A 96 3.27 -4.65 18.28
C PRO A 96 2.51 -5.94 18.58
N ASP A 97 2.65 -6.92 17.68
CA ASP A 97 2.09 -8.28 17.74
C ASP A 97 0.55 -8.35 17.61
N ASP A 98 -0.12 -7.34 17.05
CA ASP A 98 -1.57 -7.33 16.84
C ASP A 98 -2.03 -7.80 15.45
N GLY A 99 -1.07 -8.07 14.56
CA GLY A 99 -1.27 -8.56 13.20
C GLY A 99 -1.68 -7.49 12.20
N ALA A 100 -1.56 -6.21 12.55
CA ALA A 100 -1.83 -5.10 11.67
C ALA A 100 -0.62 -4.18 11.54
N ASN A 101 -0.58 -3.44 10.43
CA ASN A 101 0.45 -2.47 10.14
C ASN A 101 -0.19 -1.08 10.09
N ASP A 102 -0.03 -0.28 11.12
CA ASP A 102 -0.73 0.98 11.29
C ASP A 102 0.21 2.18 11.20
N ILE A 103 -0.22 3.22 10.49
CA ILE A 103 0.38 4.56 10.59
C ILE A 103 -0.35 5.32 11.68
N TYR A 104 0.33 5.59 12.79
CA TYR A 104 -0.25 6.14 14.01
C TYR A 104 0.46 7.40 14.52
N TRP A 105 -0.31 8.35 15.04
CA TRP A 105 0.22 9.58 15.63
C TRP A 105 0.35 9.47 17.14
N ILE A 106 1.57 9.59 17.67
CA ILE A 106 1.78 9.77 19.11
C ILE A 106 1.60 11.24 19.46
N ARG A 107 0.50 11.57 20.16
CA ARG A 107 0.12 12.96 20.48
C ARG A 107 0.20 13.27 21.97
N GLU A 108 0.20 12.23 22.79
CA GLU A 108 0.28 12.33 24.23
C GLU A 108 1.65 12.88 24.63
N THR A 109 1.63 14.03 25.29
CA THR A 109 2.85 14.66 25.81
C THR A 109 3.57 13.70 26.76
N GLY A 110 4.86 13.46 26.52
CA GLY A 110 5.69 12.57 27.33
C GLY A 110 5.72 11.12 26.84
N LEU A 111 4.68 10.63 26.15
CA LEU A 111 4.61 9.24 25.71
C LEU A 111 5.75 8.86 24.76
N TRP A 112 6.15 9.77 23.87
CA TRP A 112 7.30 9.57 22.97
C TRP A 112 8.59 9.22 23.75
N ALA A 113 8.86 9.98 24.82
CA ALA A 113 10.01 9.75 25.68
C ALA A 113 9.84 8.52 26.60
N GLU A 114 8.61 8.23 27.05
CA GLU A 114 8.30 7.02 27.82
C GLU A 114 8.53 5.73 27.02
N LEU A 115 8.35 5.78 25.70
CA LEU A 115 8.72 4.71 24.77
C LEU A 115 10.23 4.63 24.51
N GLY A 116 11.02 5.54 25.09
CA GLY A 116 12.47 5.58 24.92
C GLY A 116 12.94 6.12 23.57
N LEU A 117 12.05 6.76 22.80
CA LEU A 117 12.35 7.29 21.48
C LEU A 117 13.13 8.61 21.58
N GLY A 118 14.04 8.83 20.65
CA GLY A 118 14.86 10.05 20.57
C GLY A 118 13.99 11.30 20.47
N ALA A 119 14.31 12.34 21.24
CA ALA A 119 13.51 13.57 21.27
C ALA A 119 13.50 14.32 19.92
N ASP A 120 14.52 14.07 19.09
CA ASP A 120 14.71 14.59 17.74
C ASP A 120 14.15 13.67 16.63
N ALA A 121 13.72 12.46 16.99
CA ALA A 121 13.10 11.54 16.04
C ALA A 121 11.71 12.04 15.62
N LEU A 122 11.51 12.14 14.31
CA LEU A 122 10.27 12.59 13.69
C LEU A 122 9.24 11.46 13.60
N ALA A 123 9.75 10.25 13.41
CA ALA A 123 8.99 9.03 13.31
C ALA A 123 9.88 7.83 13.67
N ILE A 124 9.27 6.66 13.79
CA ILE A 124 9.95 5.37 13.85
C ILE A 124 9.04 4.33 13.20
N THR A 125 9.65 3.36 12.52
CA THR A 125 8.97 2.13 12.13
C THR A 125 9.31 1.03 13.14
N ASP A 126 8.32 0.61 13.92
CA ASP A 126 8.43 -0.47 14.89
C ASP A 126 8.16 -1.81 14.18
N ILE A 127 9.20 -2.62 13.99
CA ILE A 127 9.15 -3.85 13.20
C ILE A 127 9.18 -5.07 14.10
N THR A 128 8.20 -5.93 13.95
CA THR A 128 8.20 -7.27 14.55
C THR A 128 8.75 -8.27 13.55
N TYR A 129 9.80 -8.98 13.95
CA TYR A 129 10.38 -10.08 13.17
C TYR A 129 9.90 -11.42 13.71
N GLU A 130 9.70 -12.37 12.80
CA GLU A 130 9.49 -13.76 13.14
C GLU A 130 10.43 -14.68 12.37
N ARG A 131 10.59 -15.90 12.89
CA ARG A 131 11.33 -16.95 12.20
C ARG A 131 10.51 -18.24 12.23
N PRO A 132 9.89 -18.64 11.11
CA PRO A 132 9.24 -19.94 10.99
C PRO A 132 10.21 -21.09 11.30
N GLU A 133 9.69 -22.23 11.77
CA GLU A 133 10.53 -23.39 12.10
C GLU A 133 11.30 -23.86 10.86
N GLY A 134 12.63 -23.89 10.96
CA GLY A 134 13.51 -24.26 9.84
C GLY A 134 13.59 -23.21 8.73
N GLY A 135 12.95 -22.06 8.88
CA GLY A 135 12.93 -20.96 7.91
C GLY A 135 13.92 -19.84 8.21
N ASP A 136 13.84 -18.82 7.37
CA ASP A 136 14.55 -17.55 7.48
C ASP A 136 13.79 -16.55 8.36
N TRP A 137 14.51 -15.54 8.86
CA TRP A 137 13.89 -14.39 9.51
C TRP A 137 13.08 -13.58 8.50
N GLN A 138 11.88 -13.18 8.88
CA GLN A 138 10.98 -12.39 8.05
C GLN A 138 10.28 -11.32 8.87
N ILE A 139 9.77 -10.29 8.20
CA ILE A 139 8.90 -9.28 8.82
C ILE A 139 7.53 -9.90 9.04
N ALA A 140 7.04 -9.83 10.28
CA ALA A 140 5.70 -10.27 10.66
C ALA A 140 4.72 -9.08 10.71
N GLU A 141 5.21 -7.92 11.14
CA GLU A 141 4.42 -6.71 11.39
C GLU A 141 5.34 -5.48 11.35
N ALA A 142 4.80 -4.34 10.95
CA ALA A 142 5.49 -3.06 11.02
C ALA A 142 4.49 -1.91 11.25
N ASP A 143 4.65 -1.18 12.34
CA ASP A 143 3.87 0.02 12.66
C ASP A 143 4.71 1.27 12.42
N ILE A 144 4.14 2.31 11.80
CA ILE A 144 4.79 3.61 11.64
C ILE A 144 4.24 4.56 12.69
N LEU A 145 5.08 4.94 13.65
CA LEU A 145 4.75 5.86 14.74
C LEU A 145 5.28 7.26 14.42
N LEU A 146 4.37 8.20 14.17
CA LEU A 146 4.68 9.59 13.86
C LEU A 146 4.65 10.46 15.12
N ASN A 147 5.65 11.33 15.29
CA ASN A 147 5.76 12.23 16.43
C ASN A 147 4.81 13.44 16.29
N GLY A 148 3.57 13.26 16.71
CA GLY A 148 2.54 14.31 16.74
C GLY A 148 2.58 15.20 18.00
N ALA A 149 3.36 14.84 19.02
CA ALA A 149 3.48 15.61 20.26
C ALA A 149 4.54 16.70 20.18
N GLY A 150 5.64 16.44 19.45
CA GLY A 150 6.80 17.32 19.36
C GLY A 150 6.85 18.23 18.13
N TYR A 151 6.11 17.89 17.06
CA TYR A 151 6.26 18.53 15.75
C TYR A 151 4.94 18.95 15.12
N ARG A 152 5.01 19.97 14.25
CA ARG A 152 3.93 20.32 13.32
C ARG A 152 4.25 19.74 11.95
N TRP A 153 3.21 19.42 11.21
CA TRP A 153 3.33 18.67 9.97
C TRP A 153 2.63 19.40 8.83
N ALA A 154 3.12 19.15 7.63
CA ALA A 154 2.51 19.55 6.37
C ALA A 154 2.87 18.52 5.30
N ARG A 155 2.12 18.48 4.19
CA ARG A 155 2.35 17.50 3.12
C ARG A 155 3.78 17.56 2.55
N GLU A 156 4.18 18.75 2.10
CA GLU A 156 5.44 18.99 1.36
C GLU A 156 6.28 20.12 1.96
N SER A 157 5.80 20.83 2.99
CA SER A 157 6.58 21.91 3.58
C SER A 157 7.37 21.39 4.77
N GLY A 158 8.60 21.88 4.89
CA GLY A 158 9.45 21.55 6.01
C GLY A 158 10.89 21.87 5.70
N ASN A 159 11.23 23.15 5.74
CA ASN A 159 12.63 23.56 5.88
C ASN A 159 13.18 22.90 7.16
N PRO A 160 14.35 22.24 7.14
CA PRO A 160 14.99 21.68 8.35
C PRO A 160 15.07 22.68 9.51
N ASP A 161 15.20 23.97 9.19
CA ASP A 161 15.33 25.08 10.14
C ASP A 161 13.99 25.62 10.68
N GLU A 162 12.85 25.20 10.11
CA GLU A 162 11.51 25.60 10.56
C GLU A 162 10.91 24.57 11.52
N PRO A 163 9.84 24.85 12.28
CA PRO A 163 9.20 23.87 13.17
C PRO A 163 8.17 22.97 12.48
N ILE A 164 8.04 23.03 11.15
CA ILE A 164 7.10 22.23 10.36
C ILE A 164 7.91 21.15 9.61
N ARG A 165 7.41 19.92 9.57
CA ARG A 165 8.06 18.77 8.92
C ARG A 165 7.24 18.26 7.74
N SER A 166 7.93 17.85 6.69
CA SER A 166 7.33 17.24 5.50
C SER A 166 6.90 15.82 5.82
N LEU A 167 5.59 15.58 5.79
CA LEU A 167 5.01 14.26 5.97
C LEU A 167 5.44 13.32 4.86
N ARG A 168 5.50 13.79 3.59
CA ARG A 168 5.90 12.93 2.47
C ARG A 168 7.33 12.44 2.61
N ALA A 169 8.27 13.33 2.95
CA ALA A 169 9.66 12.95 3.13
C ALA A 169 9.83 11.92 4.25
N VAL A 170 9.19 12.15 5.40
CA VAL A 170 9.27 11.22 6.54
C VAL A 170 8.59 9.88 6.22
N LEU A 171 7.37 9.86 5.69
CA LEU A 171 6.70 8.61 5.37
C LEU A 171 7.43 7.79 4.30
N THR A 172 8.11 8.44 3.34
CA THR A 172 8.90 7.69 2.34
C THR A 172 10.11 7.03 2.98
N HIS A 173 10.76 7.68 3.95
CA HIS A 173 11.82 7.10 4.77
C HIS A 173 11.31 5.92 5.61
N GLU A 174 10.22 6.11 6.36
CA GLU A 174 9.64 5.05 7.18
C GLU A 174 9.14 3.87 6.34
N ALA A 175 8.61 4.10 5.15
CA ALA A 175 8.26 3.02 4.21
C ALA A 175 9.49 2.19 3.78
N GLY A 176 10.70 2.78 3.75
CA GLY A 176 11.94 2.04 3.55
C GLY A 176 12.27 1.11 4.71
N HIS A 177 12.10 1.56 5.96
CA HIS A 177 12.19 0.67 7.12
C HIS A 177 11.11 -0.40 7.11
N PHE A 178 9.89 -0.05 6.75
CA PHE A 178 8.77 -0.97 6.59
C PHE A 178 9.08 -2.10 5.59
N LEU A 179 9.92 -1.86 4.59
CA LEU A 179 10.42 -2.87 3.66
C LEU A 179 11.49 -3.80 4.25
N GLY A 180 12.13 -3.43 5.36
CA GLY A 180 13.28 -4.11 5.94
C GLY A 180 14.64 -3.45 5.66
N MET A 181 14.64 -2.22 5.13
CA MET A 181 15.86 -1.45 4.94
C MET A 181 16.33 -0.83 6.26
N LEU A 182 17.65 -0.72 6.42
CA LEU A 182 18.27 0.01 7.50
C LEU A 182 18.76 1.37 6.99
N HIS A 183 19.12 2.25 7.91
CA HIS A 183 19.84 3.47 7.53
C HIS A 183 21.12 3.13 6.79
N ASN A 184 21.39 3.85 5.70
CA ASN A 184 22.60 3.69 4.87
C ASN A 184 23.89 4.02 5.66
N CYS A 185 23.78 4.81 6.71
CA CYS A 185 24.83 5.13 7.66
C CYS A 185 24.25 5.36 9.05
N ASP A 186 25.11 5.49 10.06
CA ASP A 186 24.71 5.89 11.40
C ASP A 186 25.35 7.22 11.81
N VAL A 187 24.56 8.09 12.45
CA VAL A 187 25.02 9.34 13.07
C VAL A 187 25.66 9.08 14.45
N GLY A 188 25.41 7.91 15.02
CA GLY A 188 26.03 7.37 16.23
C GLY A 188 27.24 6.48 15.97
N SER A 189 27.52 5.61 16.94
CA SER A 189 28.60 4.62 16.89
C SER A 189 28.04 3.19 16.94
N ASP A 190 26.88 2.94 16.31
CA ASP A 190 26.33 1.59 16.32
C ASP A 190 27.25 0.62 15.58
N PRO A 191 27.55 -0.54 16.19
CA PRO A 191 28.44 -1.52 15.60
C PRO A 191 27.78 -2.15 14.36
N GLY A 192 28.27 -1.78 13.19
CA GLY A 192 27.91 -2.41 11.91
C GLY A 192 27.55 -1.42 10.80
N ALA A 193 27.19 -0.18 11.16
CA ALA A 193 26.93 0.88 10.20
C ALA A 193 28.19 1.73 9.94
N PRO A 194 28.43 2.20 8.70
CA PRO A 194 29.40 3.25 8.46
C PRO A 194 28.94 4.56 9.10
N ALA A 195 29.86 5.34 9.67
CA ALA A 195 29.53 6.65 10.23
C ALA A 195 29.13 7.62 9.11
N CYS A 196 28.01 8.32 9.25
CA CYS A 196 27.50 9.25 8.24
C CYS A 196 28.51 10.35 7.88
N GLY A 197 29.25 10.88 8.87
CA GLY A 197 30.30 11.87 8.64
C GLY A 197 31.49 11.38 7.80
N ALA A 198 31.63 10.07 7.62
CA ALA A 198 32.65 9.44 6.80
C ALA A 198 32.12 9.00 5.42
N MET A 199 30.83 9.22 5.13
CA MET A 199 30.17 8.85 3.88
C MET A 199 29.71 10.11 3.14
N PRO A 200 30.52 10.64 2.20
CA PRO A 200 30.11 11.79 1.40
C PRO A 200 28.84 11.50 0.60
N GLY A 201 27.85 12.38 0.68
CA GLY A 201 26.57 12.22 -0.03
C GLY A 201 25.59 11.27 0.66
N ALA A 202 25.86 10.83 1.89
CA ALA A 202 24.93 9.99 2.65
C ALA A 202 23.53 10.61 2.77
N ASP A 203 23.44 11.94 2.79
CA ASP A 203 22.24 12.77 2.87
C ASP A 203 21.44 12.86 1.57
N ALA A 204 21.92 12.26 0.47
CA ALA A 204 21.20 12.19 -0.79
C ALA A 204 20.25 10.99 -0.90
N HIS A 205 20.28 10.08 0.09
CA HIS A 205 19.54 8.81 0.09
C HIS A 205 18.37 8.88 1.04
N VAL A 206 17.19 8.43 0.60
CA VAL A 206 15.98 8.46 1.43
C VAL A 206 16.20 7.77 2.78
N MET A 207 16.99 6.70 2.84
CA MET A 207 17.36 6.01 4.09
C MET A 207 18.42 6.72 4.95
N TYR A 208 18.76 7.97 4.69
CA TYR A 208 19.60 8.78 5.57
C TYR A 208 18.90 9.04 6.90
N PRO A 209 19.54 8.80 8.07
CA PRO A 209 18.91 8.93 9.38
C PRO A 209 18.53 10.38 9.76
N GLY A 210 19.13 11.38 9.12
CA GLY A 210 18.85 12.79 9.40
C GLY A 210 17.73 13.36 8.51
N TYR A 211 16.88 14.23 9.07
CA TYR A 211 15.94 14.99 8.25
C TYR A 211 16.64 16.16 7.54
N VAL A 212 16.74 16.07 6.21
CA VAL A 212 17.46 17.07 5.38
C VAL A 212 16.53 17.96 4.55
N GLY A 213 15.21 17.75 4.65
CA GLY A 213 14.22 18.65 4.08
C GLY A 213 13.12 17.94 3.28
N PRO A 214 12.28 18.73 2.60
CA PRO A 214 11.03 18.22 2.04
C PRO A 214 11.21 17.48 0.72
N ALA A 215 12.36 17.58 0.05
CA ALA A 215 12.65 16.88 -1.19
C ALA A 215 13.12 15.43 -0.98
N HIS A 216 13.27 15.00 0.28
CA HIS A 216 13.81 13.71 0.67
C HIS A 216 12.78 12.56 0.58
N TYR A 217 12.03 12.54 -0.52
CA TYR A 217 11.06 11.49 -0.89
C TYR A 217 11.43 10.83 -2.24
N ALA A 218 12.40 11.39 -2.98
CA ALA A 218 12.81 10.83 -4.25
C ALA A 218 13.86 9.73 -4.01
N LEU A 219 13.54 8.48 -4.37
CA LEU A 219 14.45 7.35 -4.19
C LEU A 219 15.74 7.56 -4.99
N SER A 220 16.89 7.40 -4.33
CA SER A 220 18.17 7.34 -5.01
C SER A 220 18.37 5.96 -5.66
N THR A 221 19.42 5.82 -6.48
CA THR A 221 19.79 4.52 -7.05
C THR A 221 20.17 3.49 -5.98
N ASP A 222 20.66 3.94 -4.82
CA ASP A 222 21.02 3.05 -3.72
C ASP A 222 19.77 2.58 -2.95
N ASP A 223 18.82 3.48 -2.71
CA ASP A 223 17.52 3.15 -2.12
C ASP A 223 16.79 2.11 -3.00
N ALA A 224 16.71 2.38 -4.31
CA ALA A 224 16.12 1.46 -5.27
C ALA A 224 16.84 0.11 -5.27
N ALA A 225 18.18 0.08 -5.26
CA ALA A 225 18.95 -1.16 -5.24
C ALA A 225 18.68 -2.01 -3.99
N GLY A 226 18.47 -1.38 -2.83
CA GLY A 226 18.11 -2.09 -1.60
C GLY A 226 16.72 -2.71 -1.67
N ALA A 227 15.73 -1.99 -2.21
CA ALA A 227 14.39 -2.54 -2.45
C ALA A 227 14.40 -3.65 -3.52
N CYS A 228 15.11 -3.48 -4.64
CA CYS A 228 15.30 -4.51 -5.67
C CYS A 228 15.95 -5.77 -5.07
N PHE A 229 16.92 -5.58 -4.18
CA PHE A 229 17.52 -6.69 -3.46
C PHE A 229 16.45 -7.39 -2.63
N LEU A 230 15.78 -6.71 -1.70
CA LEU A 230 14.83 -7.36 -0.79
C LEU A 230 13.65 -8.05 -1.52
N TYR A 231 13.15 -7.47 -2.62
CA TYR A 231 11.91 -7.88 -3.27
C TYR A 231 12.10 -8.32 -4.73
N ASP A 232 13.18 -9.05 -5.01
CA ASP A 232 13.33 -9.78 -6.26
C ASP A 232 12.18 -10.80 -6.40
N CYS A 233 11.44 -10.73 -7.51
CA CYS A 233 10.30 -11.62 -7.75
C CYS A 233 10.65 -13.10 -7.75
N ALA A 234 11.91 -13.46 -8.00
CA ALA A 234 12.38 -14.85 -7.92
C ALA A 234 12.41 -15.37 -6.48
N VAL A 235 12.43 -14.46 -5.50
CA VAL A 235 12.48 -14.76 -4.07
C VAL A 235 11.09 -14.65 -3.45
N VAL A 236 10.42 -13.51 -3.61
CA VAL A 236 9.15 -13.20 -2.92
C VAL A 236 7.91 -13.46 -3.79
N GLY A 237 8.09 -13.84 -5.06
CA GLY A 237 7.02 -14.03 -6.01
C GLY A 237 6.51 -12.72 -6.62
N CYS A 238 5.46 -12.85 -7.43
CA CYS A 238 4.75 -11.73 -8.05
C CYS A 238 3.31 -11.61 -7.51
N PRO A 239 2.70 -10.43 -7.61
CA PRO A 239 1.25 -10.28 -7.48
C PRO A 239 0.46 -11.25 -8.38
N ALA A 240 -0.81 -11.46 -8.06
CA ALA A 240 -1.72 -12.20 -8.92
C ALA A 240 -1.71 -11.65 -10.36
N ASP A 241 -1.85 -12.54 -11.34
CA ASP A 241 -1.85 -12.23 -12.77
C ASP A 241 -0.54 -11.64 -13.31
N GLN A 242 0.57 -11.85 -12.60
CA GLN A 242 1.92 -11.51 -13.04
C GLN A 242 2.85 -12.73 -12.98
N THR A 243 3.82 -12.77 -13.88
CA THR A 243 4.87 -13.79 -13.95
C THR A 243 6.23 -13.15 -13.69
N CYS A 244 7.06 -13.80 -12.89
CA CYS A 244 8.42 -13.33 -12.64
C CYS A 244 9.29 -13.53 -13.87
N THR A 245 9.97 -12.47 -14.29
CA THR A 245 10.88 -12.43 -15.44
C THR A 245 12.28 -11.98 -15.01
N ALA A 246 13.24 -11.99 -15.92
CA ALA A 246 14.59 -11.48 -15.66
C ALA A 246 14.63 -9.97 -15.31
N THR A 247 13.57 -9.23 -15.61
CA THR A 247 13.46 -7.78 -15.36
C THR A 247 12.47 -7.43 -14.26
N GLY A 248 11.97 -8.42 -13.49
CA GLY A 248 10.95 -8.22 -12.46
C GLY A 248 9.62 -8.87 -12.81
N CYS A 249 8.54 -8.45 -12.15
CA CYS A 249 7.20 -8.96 -12.43
C CYS A 249 6.60 -8.33 -13.67
N ALA A 250 6.10 -9.17 -14.58
CA ALA A 250 5.42 -8.73 -15.79
C ALA A 250 3.99 -9.28 -15.81
N ALA A 251 3.04 -8.48 -16.29
CA ALA A 251 1.66 -8.91 -16.43
C ALA A 251 1.55 -10.16 -17.32
N SER A 252 0.59 -11.04 -17.01
CA SER A 252 0.38 -12.29 -17.74
C SER A 252 -1.11 -12.53 -17.98
N CYS A 253 -1.54 -12.58 -19.25
CA CYS A 253 -2.90 -12.95 -19.64
C CYS A 253 -2.88 -14.07 -20.67
N GLY A 254 -3.87 -14.96 -20.60
CA GLY A 254 -4.02 -16.02 -21.59
C GLY A 254 -2.82 -16.97 -21.68
N GLY A 255 -1.95 -16.99 -20.65
CA GLY A 255 -0.72 -17.77 -20.63
C GLY A 255 0.48 -17.10 -21.33
N GLU A 256 0.34 -15.86 -21.79
CA GLU A 256 1.43 -15.05 -22.36
C GLU A 256 1.91 -14.01 -21.34
N VAL A 257 3.23 -13.85 -21.23
CA VAL A 257 3.85 -12.83 -20.39
C VAL A 257 4.09 -11.59 -21.23
N CYS A 258 3.53 -10.46 -20.78
CA CYS A 258 3.60 -9.19 -21.48
C CYS A 258 5.03 -8.64 -21.48
N ALA A 259 5.42 -8.01 -22.58
CA ALA A 259 6.71 -7.34 -22.66
C ALA A 259 6.73 -6.10 -21.73
N PRO A 260 7.92 -5.60 -21.34
CA PRO A 260 8.01 -4.40 -20.52
C PRO A 260 7.22 -3.23 -21.12
N GLY A 261 6.33 -2.65 -20.30
CA GLY A 261 5.45 -1.55 -20.70
C GLY A 261 4.18 -1.97 -21.45
N GLU A 262 3.94 -3.25 -21.70
CA GLU A 262 2.67 -3.74 -22.21
C GLU A 262 1.65 -3.92 -21.08
N ILE A 263 0.38 -3.68 -21.40
CA ILE A 263 -0.74 -3.86 -20.48
C ILE A 263 -1.44 -5.17 -20.84
N CYS A 264 -1.93 -5.85 -19.82
CA CYS A 264 -2.70 -7.06 -19.98
C CYS A 264 -4.19 -6.75 -20.17
N GLY A 265 -4.80 -7.30 -21.22
CA GLY A 265 -6.25 -7.20 -21.46
C GLY A 265 -6.87 -8.52 -21.87
N ALA A 266 -8.17 -8.49 -22.12
CA ALA A 266 -8.95 -9.70 -22.42
C ALA A 266 -8.43 -10.50 -23.63
N ALA A 267 -7.75 -9.86 -24.58
CA ALA A 267 -7.21 -10.49 -25.78
C ALA A 267 -5.70 -10.78 -25.73
N GLY A 268 -5.04 -10.56 -24.59
CA GLY A 268 -3.60 -10.72 -24.42
C GLY A 268 -2.86 -9.41 -24.12
N CYS A 269 -1.55 -9.40 -24.37
CA CYS A 269 -0.67 -8.28 -24.08
C CYS A 269 -0.70 -7.23 -25.20
N TYR A 270 -0.71 -5.95 -24.85
CA TYR A 270 -0.67 -4.87 -25.83
C TYR A 270 0.13 -3.66 -25.35
N SER A 271 0.81 -3.00 -26.28
CA SER A 271 1.53 -1.76 -25.99
C SER A 271 0.54 -0.59 -25.82
N PRO A 272 0.72 0.29 -24.81
CA PRO A 272 -0.05 1.52 -24.64
C PRO A 272 0.05 2.46 -25.87
N SER A 273 1.07 2.27 -26.70
CA SER A 273 1.34 3.05 -27.92
C SER A 273 0.64 2.52 -29.18
N CYS A 274 -0.16 1.47 -29.09
CA CYS A 274 -0.91 0.95 -30.23
C CYS A 274 -1.88 2.02 -30.81
N SER A 275 -1.88 2.18 -32.13
CA SER A 275 -2.82 3.05 -32.84
C SER A 275 -3.49 2.28 -33.98
N GLY A 276 -4.82 2.38 -34.08
CA GLY A 276 -5.63 1.71 -35.11
C GLY A 276 -6.65 0.71 -34.56
N SER A 277 -7.39 0.07 -35.48
CA SER A 277 -8.44 -0.92 -35.22
C SER A 277 -7.91 -2.29 -34.78
N ASP A 278 -6.60 -2.52 -34.91
CA ASP A 278 -5.95 -3.77 -34.53
C ASP A 278 -5.46 -3.77 -33.07
N CYS A 279 -5.81 -2.74 -32.29
CA CYS A 279 -5.52 -2.74 -30.86
C CYS A 279 -6.70 -3.30 -30.06
N PRO A 280 -6.53 -4.44 -29.37
CA PRO A 280 -7.54 -4.93 -28.44
C PRO A 280 -7.76 -3.89 -27.33
N GLY A 281 -9.03 -3.60 -27.00
CA GLY A 281 -9.38 -2.57 -26.01
C GLY A 281 -9.49 -1.15 -26.56
N ARG A 282 -9.41 -0.93 -27.88
CA ARG A 282 -9.95 0.28 -28.52
C ARG A 282 -11.38 0.04 -29.00
N CYS A 283 -12.17 1.10 -28.99
CA CYS A 283 -13.56 1.05 -29.40
C CYS A 283 -13.93 2.32 -30.16
N ALA A 284 -14.76 2.19 -31.18
CA ALA A 284 -15.48 3.31 -31.79
C ALA A 284 -16.88 3.44 -31.19
N THR A 285 -17.44 2.33 -30.73
CA THR A 285 -18.78 2.18 -30.20
C THR A 285 -18.78 1.25 -28.97
N PRO A 286 -19.80 1.33 -28.09
CA PRO A 286 -19.90 0.46 -26.92
C PRO A 286 -19.94 -1.04 -27.24
N THR A 287 -20.37 -1.44 -28.44
CA THR A 287 -20.41 -2.85 -28.85
C THR A 287 -19.06 -3.43 -29.23
N ASP A 288 -18.03 -2.58 -29.35
CA ASP A 288 -16.65 -3.02 -29.63
C ASP A 288 -15.95 -3.53 -28.35
N CYS A 289 -16.56 -3.30 -27.18
CA CYS A 289 -16.02 -3.68 -25.88
C CYS A 289 -16.65 -4.97 -25.34
N ALA A 290 -15.99 -5.59 -24.35
CA ALA A 290 -16.56 -6.72 -23.63
C ALA A 290 -17.86 -6.32 -22.89
N ALA A 291 -18.65 -7.31 -22.48
CA ALA A 291 -19.99 -7.09 -21.91
C ALA A 291 -20.00 -6.25 -20.61
N ASP A 292 -18.84 -6.08 -19.99
CA ASP A 292 -18.57 -5.37 -18.73
C ASP A 292 -17.69 -4.12 -18.92
N GLU A 293 -17.51 -3.67 -20.15
CA GLU A 293 -16.69 -2.51 -20.50
C GLU A 293 -17.51 -1.41 -21.20
N VAL A 294 -17.06 -0.16 -21.08
CA VAL A 294 -17.64 0.99 -21.76
C VAL A 294 -16.60 1.68 -22.63
N CYS A 295 -17.04 2.10 -23.81
CA CYS A 295 -16.18 2.81 -24.73
C CYS A 295 -16.00 4.28 -24.31
N VAL A 296 -14.83 4.62 -23.79
CA VAL A 296 -14.49 5.95 -23.29
C VAL A 296 -13.26 6.47 -24.04
N ALA A 297 -13.42 7.61 -24.72
CA ALA A 297 -12.35 8.28 -25.46
C ALA A 297 -11.58 7.35 -26.44
N GLY A 298 -12.28 6.36 -27.00
CA GLY A 298 -11.71 5.40 -27.93
C GLY A 298 -11.10 4.16 -27.29
N HIS A 299 -11.31 3.95 -25.98
CA HIS A 299 -10.80 2.81 -25.22
C HIS A 299 -11.92 2.10 -24.47
N CYS A 300 -11.89 0.78 -24.48
CA CYS A 300 -12.70 -0.05 -23.61
C CYS A 300 -12.10 0.03 -22.21
N LEU A 301 -12.82 0.68 -21.32
CA LEU A 301 -12.50 0.68 -19.89
C LEU A 301 -13.51 -0.21 -19.19
N ALA A 302 -13.09 -0.89 -18.12
CA ALA A 302 -14.03 -1.52 -17.21
C ALA A 302 -15.15 -0.52 -16.88
N ALA A 303 -16.41 -0.95 -16.97
CA ALA A 303 -17.54 -0.10 -16.63
C ALA A 303 -17.29 0.51 -15.25
N GLY A 304 -17.15 1.84 -15.20
CA GLY A 304 -16.85 2.56 -13.96
C GLY A 304 -17.84 2.21 -12.84
N LEU A 305 -17.54 2.66 -11.63
CA LEU A 305 -18.38 2.46 -10.46
C LEU A 305 -19.85 2.83 -10.80
N ARG A 306 -20.77 1.93 -10.45
CA ARG A 306 -22.21 2.05 -10.78
C ARG A 306 -22.85 3.08 -9.86
N ASP A 307 -24.01 3.60 -10.26
CA ASP A 307 -24.80 4.47 -9.39
C ASP A 307 -25.00 3.84 -8.00
N GLY A 308 -24.66 4.58 -6.95
CA GLY A 308 -24.65 4.17 -5.55
C GLY A 308 -23.36 3.52 -5.05
N ASP A 309 -22.35 3.29 -5.90
CA ASP A 309 -21.01 2.91 -5.44
C ASP A 309 -20.29 4.10 -4.79
N PRO A 310 -19.50 3.88 -3.72
CA PRO A 310 -18.72 4.93 -3.10
C PRO A 310 -17.64 5.42 -4.07
N CYS A 311 -17.46 6.74 -4.16
CA CYS A 311 -16.46 7.37 -5.01
C CYS A 311 -15.79 8.53 -4.31
N SER A 312 -14.59 8.85 -4.78
CA SER A 312 -13.80 10.01 -4.34
C SER A 312 -13.71 11.11 -5.41
N ASP A 313 -13.88 10.76 -6.68
CA ASP A 313 -13.93 11.70 -7.79
C ASP A 313 -14.87 11.24 -8.93
N ASP A 314 -15.29 12.21 -9.75
CA ASP A 314 -16.23 11.98 -10.86
C ASP A 314 -15.75 10.91 -11.85
N ALA A 315 -14.43 10.78 -12.09
CA ALA A 315 -13.90 9.88 -13.10
C ALA A 315 -14.01 8.40 -12.70
N GLU A 316 -14.18 8.11 -11.41
CA GLU A 316 -14.41 6.74 -10.91
C GLU A 316 -15.79 6.21 -11.32
N CYS A 317 -16.76 7.09 -11.50
CA CYS A 317 -18.15 6.75 -11.77
C CYS A 317 -18.42 6.53 -13.26
N ALA A 318 -19.21 5.49 -13.58
CA ALA A 318 -19.72 5.27 -14.95
C ALA A 318 -20.50 6.49 -15.48
N SER A 319 -21.18 7.20 -14.59
CA SER A 319 -21.95 8.42 -14.89
C SER A 319 -21.11 9.68 -15.04
N ARG A 320 -19.82 9.63 -14.68
CA ARG A 320 -18.94 10.79 -14.54
C ARG A 320 -19.41 11.82 -13.50
N ALA A 321 -20.14 11.37 -12.48
CA ALA A 321 -20.62 12.23 -11.40
C ALA A 321 -20.54 11.50 -10.06
N CYS A 322 -19.67 12.01 -9.20
CA CYS A 322 -19.55 11.63 -7.80
C CYS A 322 -20.26 12.70 -6.96
N SER A 323 -21.36 12.33 -6.32
CA SER A 323 -22.12 13.26 -5.49
C SER A 323 -21.27 13.79 -4.33
N ALA A 324 -21.65 14.93 -3.77
CA ALA A 324 -21.02 15.49 -2.57
C ALA A 324 -21.06 14.55 -1.35
N ALA A 325 -21.93 13.54 -1.36
CA ALA A 325 -22.00 12.49 -0.35
C ALA A 325 -20.95 11.37 -0.55
N GLY A 326 -20.17 11.40 -1.63
CA GLY A 326 -19.14 10.42 -1.97
C GLY A 326 -19.69 9.16 -2.63
N TYR A 327 -20.74 9.28 -3.45
CA TYR A 327 -21.31 8.15 -4.19
C TYR A 327 -21.61 8.51 -5.64
N CYS A 328 -21.42 7.54 -6.54
CA CYS A 328 -21.72 7.68 -7.94
C CYS A 328 -23.21 7.92 -8.15
N VAL A 329 -23.56 8.92 -8.94
CA VAL A 329 -24.96 9.29 -9.23
C VAL A 329 -25.19 9.44 -10.71
N ALA A 330 -26.38 9.09 -11.19
CA ALA A 330 -26.77 9.38 -12.56
C ALA A 330 -26.83 10.91 -12.78
N THR A 331 -26.51 11.35 -13.99
CA THR A 331 -26.73 12.74 -14.40
C THR A 331 -28.11 12.90 -15.05
N CYS A 332 -28.70 14.08 -14.92
CA CYS A 332 -30.00 14.41 -15.49
C CYS A 332 -30.03 15.77 -16.17
N SER A 333 -31.00 15.91 -17.06
CA SER A 333 -31.30 17.14 -17.79
C SER A 333 -32.81 17.29 -18.00
N GLU A 334 -33.23 18.31 -18.75
CA GLU A 334 -34.64 18.42 -19.17
C GLU A 334 -35.07 17.30 -20.12
N GLU A 335 -34.12 16.74 -20.86
CA GLU A 335 -34.37 15.70 -21.86
C GLU A 335 -34.16 14.29 -21.27
N VAL A 336 -33.37 14.17 -20.20
CA VAL A 336 -33.03 12.91 -19.54
C VAL A 336 -33.48 13.00 -18.07
N PRO A 337 -34.70 12.51 -17.73
CA PRO A 337 -35.18 12.48 -16.36
C PRO A 337 -34.44 11.41 -15.55
N CYS A 338 -34.37 11.60 -14.22
CA CYS A 338 -33.75 10.62 -13.35
C CYS A 338 -34.52 9.29 -13.29
N PRO A 339 -33.84 8.14 -13.27
CA PRO A 339 -34.47 6.84 -13.14
C PRO A 339 -35.10 6.66 -11.74
N GLY A 340 -36.14 5.82 -11.66
CA GLY A 340 -36.65 5.33 -10.38
C GLY A 340 -37.38 6.35 -9.47
N GLY A 341 -37.79 7.52 -10.00
CA GLY A 341 -38.47 8.54 -9.21
C GLY A 341 -37.54 9.42 -8.36
N GLN A 342 -36.25 9.41 -8.68
CA GLN A 342 -35.25 10.31 -8.11
C GLN A 342 -35.51 11.77 -8.53
N GLU A 343 -35.03 12.72 -7.73
CA GLU A 343 -35.18 14.15 -8.02
C GLU A 343 -33.88 14.69 -8.65
N CYS A 344 -34.03 15.44 -9.74
CA CYS A 344 -32.91 16.03 -10.45
C CYS A 344 -32.51 17.35 -9.76
N MET A 345 -31.45 17.34 -8.94
CA MET A 345 -30.89 18.57 -8.37
C MET A 345 -29.93 19.21 -9.37
N ARG A 346 -30.21 20.44 -9.79
CA ARG A 346 -29.38 21.15 -10.79
C ARG A 346 -28.45 22.15 -10.12
N ASP A 347 -27.15 21.99 -10.36
CA ASP A 347 -26.17 23.06 -10.16
C ASP A 347 -25.56 23.49 -11.50
N LEU A 348 -26.06 24.65 -11.95
CA LEU A 348 -25.59 25.55 -13.02
C LEU A 348 -25.35 25.01 -14.45
N ILE A 349 -25.02 23.74 -14.70
CA ILE A 349 -24.77 23.21 -16.07
C ILE A 349 -25.25 21.75 -16.29
N ALA A 350 -25.19 20.87 -15.29
CA ALA A 350 -25.72 19.50 -15.34
C ALA A 350 -26.46 19.18 -14.03
N GLY A 351 -27.53 18.37 -14.10
CA GLY A 351 -28.24 17.92 -12.90
C GLY A 351 -27.69 16.60 -12.39
N GLU A 352 -27.71 16.42 -11.07
CA GLU A 352 -27.43 15.17 -10.37
C GLU A 352 -28.75 14.51 -9.97
N CYS A 353 -28.86 13.22 -10.23
CA CYS A 353 -29.98 12.42 -9.75
C CYS A 353 -29.78 12.05 -8.31
N VAL A 354 -30.49 12.74 -7.43
CA VAL A 354 -30.34 12.54 -6.00
C VAL A 354 -31.36 11.50 -5.56
N PRO A 355 -30.90 10.42 -4.90
CA PRO A 355 -31.79 9.42 -4.36
C PRO A 355 -32.79 10.03 -3.37
N GLY A 356 -34.09 9.83 -3.60
CA GLY A 356 -35.11 10.07 -2.57
C GLY A 356 -35.15 8.96 -1.49
N ALA A 357 -34.31 7.94 -1.63
CA ALA A 357 -34.20 6.73 -0.82
C ALA A 357 -32.71 6.48 -0.51
N GLY A 358 -32.39 5.84 0.61
CA GLY A 358 -31.03 5.52 1.05
C GLY A 358 -30.20 4.77 -0.01
N VAL A 359 -28.93 5.14 -0.10
CA VAL A 359 -27.94 4.53 -1.00
C VAL A 359 -27.33 3.27 -0.37
N PHE A 360 -26.47 2.59 -1.13
CA PHE A 360 -25.80 1.40 -0.65
C PHE A 360 -25.05 1.68 0.67
N GLY A 361 -25.29 0.86 1.70
CA GLY A 361 -24.72 1.02 3.04
C GLY A 361 -25.54 1.88 4.01
N ASP A 362 -26.55 2.62 3.56
CA ASP A 362 -27.42 3.40 4.45
C ASP A 362 -28.29 2.50 5.33
N GLN A 363 -28.66 2.95 6.53
CA GLN A 363 -29.63 2.23 7.36
C GLN A 363 -31.01 2.26 6.73
N CYS A 364 -31.71 1.13 6.82
CA CYS A 364 -33.09 1.00 6.35
C CYS A 364 -33.91 0.15 7.31
N SER A 365 -35.22 0.39 7.34
CA SER A 365 -36.20 -0.43 8.06
C SER A 365 -37.05 -1.29 7.12
N GLU A 366 -37.20 -0.85 5.87
CA GLU A 366 -37.90 -1.59 4.82
C GLU A 366 -37.25 -1.39 3.46
N SER A 367 -37.52 -2.31 2.54
CA SER A 367 -36.93 -2.28 1.19
C SER A 367 -37.28 -1.03 0.38
N ALA A 368 -38.40 -0.37 0.66
CA ALA A 368 -38.79 0.84 -0.05
C ALA A 368 -37.88 2.04 0.24
N GLU A 369 -37.17 2.01 1.36
CA GLU A 369 -36.24 3.05 1.79
C GLU A 369 -34.90 2.98 1.07
N CYS A 370 -34.63 1.93 0.28
CA CYS A 370 -33.37 1.77 -0.45
C CYS A 370 -33.55 2.03 -1.94
N SER A 371 -32.58 2.72 -2.55
CA SER A 371 -32.54 2.96 -4.00
C SER A 371 -32.54 1.64 -4.80
N SER A 372 -31.91 0.60 -4.26
CA SER A 372 -31.87 -0.77 -4.80
C SER A 372 -33.15 -1.58 -4.58
N ARG A 373 -34.09 -1.09 -3.77
CA ARG A 373 -35.22 -1.83 -3.23
C ARG A 373 -34.83 -3.07 -2.40
N LEU A 374 -33.63 -3.08 -1.81
CA LEU A 374 -33.12 -4.17 -1.00
C LEU A 374 -32.59 -3.65 0.33
N CYS A 375 -33.29 -4.01 1.40
CA CYS A 375 -32.87 -3.77 2.77
C CYS A 375 -32.44 -5.09 3.40
N LEU A 376 -31.15 -5.23 3.69
CA LEU A 376 -30.55 -6.45 4.24
C LEU A 376 -30.44 -6.32 5.76
N GLU A 377 -31.09 -7.20 6.50
CA GLU A 377 -30.90 -7.33 7.94
C GLU A 377 -29.64 -8.14 8.23
N SER A 378 -28.65 -7.52 8.89
CA SER A 378 -27.43 -8.21 9.32
C SER A 378 -27.66 -8.97 10.63
N GLU A 379 -26.79 -9.95 10.92
CA GLU A 379 -26.80 -10.69 12.20
C GLU A 379 -26.65 -9.79 13.43
N SER A 380 -26.12 -8.57 13.26
CA SER A 380 -25.98 -7.58 14.32
C SER A 380 -27.29 -6.83 14.65
N GLY A 381 -28.40 -7.13 13.95
CA GLY A 381 -29.69 -6.45 14.08
C GLY A 381 -29.74 -5.06 13.43
N ARG A 382 -28.68 -4.68 12.68
CA ARG A 382 -28.68 -3.48 11.83
C ARG A 382 -29.09 -3.87 10.42
N SER A 383 -30.06 -3.15 9.87
CA SER A 383 -30.51 -3.32 8.49
C SER A 383 -29.91 -2.22 7.60
N LEU A 384 -29.34 -2.63 6.48
CA LEU A 384 -28.59 -1.76 5.56
C LEU A 384 -29.06 -1.95 4.12
N CYS A 385 -29.09 -0.86 3.36
CA CYS A 385 -29.38 -0.91 1.94
C CYS A 385 -28.27 -1.66 1.20
N THR A 386 -28.62 -2.75 0.52
CA THR A 386 -27.69 -3.60 -0.25
C THR A 386 -28.03 -3.60 -1.74
N ARG A 387 -27.33 -4.35 -2.58
CA ARG A 387 -27.64 -4.60 -3.99
C ARG A 387 -27.53 -6.08 -4.33
N THR A 388 -28.12 -6.51 -5.44
CA THR A 388 -27.89 -7.86 -5.98
C THR A 388 -26.48 -8.00 -6.55
N CYS A 389 -25.91 -9.19 -6.44
CA CYS A 389 -24.61 -9.53 -7.01
C CYS A 389 -24.70 -10.79 -7.87
N SER A 390 -23.68 -11.01 -8.70
CA SER A 390 -23.59 -12.15 -9.61
C SER A 390 -22.14 -12.32 -10.09
N ALA A 391 -21.88 -13.36 -10.88
CA ALA A 391 -20.57 -13.57 -11.51
C ALA A 391 -20.09 -12.39 -12.39
N VAL A 392 -21.01 -11.52 -12.83
CA VAL A 392 -20.73 -10.35 -13.69
C VAL A 392 -21.04 -9.02 -12.99
N SER A 393 -21.44 -9.06 -11.72
CA SER A 393 -21.71 -7.86 -10.92
C SER A 393 -21.16 -8.08 -9.52
N ALA A 394 -19.87 -7.75 -9.37
CA ALA A 394 -19.17 -7.84 -8.11
C ALA A 394 -19.75 -6.86 -7.08
N CYS A 395 -19.57 -7.20 -5.81
CA CYS A 395 -19.91 -6.31 -4.71
C CYS A 395 -18.83 -5.23 -4.54
N PRO A 396 -19.17 -4.08 -3.95
CA PRO A 396 -18.18 -3.08 -3.56
C PRO A 396 -17.14 -3.66 -2.60
N VAL A 397 -16.03 -2.94 -2.42
CA VAL A 397 -15.00 -3.30 -1.44
C VAL A 397 -15.62 -3.54 -0.05
N ASP A 398 -15.07 -4.51 0.68
CA ASP A 398 -15.56 -4.97 1.99
C ASP A 398 -16.97 -5.60 2.00
N HIS A 399 -17.43 -6.11 0.85
CA HIS A 399 -18.68 -6.86 0.75
C HIS A 399 -18.47 -8.14 -0.07
N ASP A 400 -19.01 -9.25 0.43
CA ASP A 400 -19.05 -10.53 -0.27
C ASP A 400 -20.39 -10.74 -0.96
N CYS A 401 -20.37 -11.39 -2.12
CA CYS A 401 -21.59 -11.83 -2.77
C CYS A 401 -22.12 -13.09 -2.09
N SER A 402 -23.22 -12.98 -1.33
CA SER A 402 -23.80 -14.09 -0.58
C SER A 402 -25.29 -14.29 -0.89
N ARG A 403 -25.74 -15.54 -0.81
CA ARG A 403 -27.14 -15.89 -1.04
C ARG A 403 -27.95 -15.73 0.24
N VAL A 404 -28.86 -14.75 0.26
CA VAL A 404 -29.79 -14.47 1.35
C VAL A 404 -31.22 -14.59 0.82
N ASP A 405 -32.06 -15.40 1.48
CA ASP A 405 -33.45 -15.67 1.06
C ASP A 405 -33.62 -16.02 -0.44
N GLY A 406 -32.66 -16.78 -0.97
CA GLY A 406 -32.68 -17.24 -2.37
C GLY A 406 -32.28 -16.18 -3.39
N ARG A 407 -31.73 -15.04 -2.97
CA ARG A 407 -31.17 -14.00 -3.84
C ARG A 407 -29.70 -13.76 -3.49
N ASP A 408 -28.88 -13.58 -4.53
CA ASP A 408 -27.47 -13.24 -4.35
C ASP A 408 -27.37 -11.71 -4.14
N VAL A 409 -26.90 -11.30 -2.96
CA VAL A 409 -26.82 -9.90 -2.52
C VAL A 409 -25.46 -9.61 -1.87
N CYS A 410 -25.08 -8.33 -1.85
CA CYS A 410 -23.84 -7.89 -1.23
C CYS A 410 -24.00 -7.81 0.29
N VAL A 411 -23.39 -8.74 0.99
CA VAL A 411 -23.34 -8.73 2.45
C VAL A 411 -22.00 -8.13 2.88
N PRO A 412 -21.93 -7.29 3.93
CA PRO A 412 -20.65 -6.87 4.48
C PRO A 412 -19.80 -8.11 4.77
N THR A 413 -18.52 -8.10 4.36
CA THR A 413 -17.59 -9.16 4.76
C THR A 413 -17.61 -9.21 6.27
N SER A 414 -18.12 -10.30 6.84
CA SER A 414 -18.16 -10.44 8.29
C SER A 414 -16.73 -10.39 8.80
N SER A 415 -16.31 -9.28 9.39
CA SER A 415 -15.19 -9.24 10.34
C SER A 415 -15.64 -10.03 11.57
N GLY A 416 -15.63 -11.36 11.42
CA GLY A 416 -16.11 -12.31 12.40
C GLY A 416 -15.28 -12.26 13.67
N CYS A 417 -15.61 -11.33 14.56
CA CYS A 417 -15.33 -11.46 15.98
C CYS A 417 -16.14 -12.66 16.51
N SER A 418 -15.52 -13.84 16.60
CA SER A 418 -16.05 -15.00 17.32
C SER A 418 -15.06 -15.47 18.40
N VAL A 419 -15.40 -15.03 19.62
CA VAL A 419 -14.99 -15.33 21.00
C VAL A 419 -14.39 -16.72 21.36
N HIS A 420 -13.46 -16.72 22.34
CA HIS A 420 -13.44 -17.72 23.42
C HIS A 420 -13.06 -17.07 24.77
N PRO A 421 -13.73 -17.41 25.90
CA PRO A 421 -13.42 -16.87 27.22
C PRO A 421 -12.46 -17.78 27.98
N LEU A 422 -11.43 -17.22 28.64
CA LEU A 422 -10.89 -17.81 29.86
C LEU A 422 -10.44 -16.71 30.85
N GLN A 423 -10.85 -16.94 32.10
CA GLN A 423 -10.68 -16.09 33.27
C GLN A 423 -9.24 -16.15 33.84
N ARG A 424 -8.65 -14.95 34.08
CA ARG A 424 -7.89 -14.41 35.25
C ARG A 424 -6.85 -15.30 36.02
N PRO A 425 -6.02 -14.71 36.91
CA PRO A 425 -5.07 -13.57 36.81
C PRO A 425 -3.70 -13.86 37.50
N VAL A 426 -2.60 -13.13 37.21
CA VAL A 426 -1.65 -12.71 38.28
C VAL A 426 -0.72 -11.55 37.86
N SER A 427 -0.72 -10.56 38.76
CA SER A 427 0.19 -9.47 39.14
C SER A 427 1.62 -9.31 38.59
N PRO A 428 2.19 -8.09 38.79
CA PRO A 428 3.30 -7.54 38.04
C PRO A 428 4.66 -7.81 38.71
N LEU A 429 5.72 -7.82 37.90
CA LEU A 429 7.05 -7.46 38.38
C LEU A 429 7.83 -6.76 37.26
N LEU A 430 8.19 -5.52 37.54
CA LEU A 430 9.22 -4.73 36.85
C LEU A 430 10.54 -5.51 36.74
N ILE A 431 11.25 -5.36 35.61
CA ILE A 431 12.71 -5.16 35.56
C ILE A 431 13.00 -4.29 34.31
N LEU A 432 13.72 -3.21 34.55
CA LEU A 432 14.30 -2.27 33.58
C LEU A 432 15.52 -2.88 32.88
N VAL A 433 15.63 -2.72 31.56
CA VAL A 433 16.91 -2.50 30.85
C VAL A 433 16.65 -1.57 29.66
N ALA A 434 17.30 -0.42 29.65
CA ALA A 434 17.33 0.51 28.53
C ALA A 434 18.48 0.11 27.58
N ILE A 435 18.11 -0.37 26.40
CA ILE A 435 18.89 -0.57 25.17
C ILE A 435 17.86 -0.35 24.05
N GLY A 436 18.18 0.24 22.90
CA GLY A 436 17.23 0.32 21.77
C GLY A 436 16.57 -1.04 21.54
N VAL A 437 15.27 -1.15 21.83
CA VAL A 437 14.64 -2.45 22.04
C VAL A 437 14.08 -2.96 20.71
N ILE A 438 14.86 -3.76 19.99
CA ILE A 438 14.30 -4.80 19.13
C ILE A 438 13.72 -5.86 20.07
N ILE A 439 12.40 -5.87 20.29
CA ILE A 439 11.73 -6.86 21.16
C ILE A 439 11.66 -8.20 20.42
N LEU A 440 12.67 -9.05 20.56
CA LEU A 440 12.61 -10.44 20.08
C LEU A 440 11.83 -11.30 21.07
N ARG A 441 10.52 -11.45 20.84
CA ARG A 441 9.69 -12.42 21.56
C ARG A 441 9.58 -13.72 20.76
N GLN A 442 10.39 -14.71 21.12
CA GLN A 442 10.27 -16.06 20.57
C GLN A 442 8.94 -16.69 21.00
N ARG A 443 8.05 -17.00 20.05
CA ARG A 443 6.84 -17.81 20.29
C ARG A 443 7.20 -19.30 20.27
N PRO A 444 6.93 -20.09 21.34
CA PRO A 444 6.89 -21.54 21.22
C PRO A 444 5.61 -21.98 20.48
N TRP A 445 5.78 -22.76 19.42
CA TRP A 445 4.69 -23.29 18.60
C TRP A 445 3.72 -24.17 19.41
N ARG A 446 2.42 -23.98 19.17
CA ARG A 446 1.35 -24.95 19.51
C ARG A 446 1.01 -25.74 18.26
N THR A 447 1.20 -27.05 18.31
CA THR A 447 0.72 -28.01 17.31
C THR A 447 -0.82 -27.94 17.20
N ARG A 448 -1.33 -27.82 15.98
CA ARG A 448 -2.66 -28.34 15.60
C ARG A 448 -2.49 -29.35 14.49
#